data_AF-A0AAD5PKV7-F1
#
_entry.id   AF-A0AAD5PKV7-F1
#
_cell.length_a   1.000
_cell.length_b   1.000
_cell.length_c   1.000
_cell.angle_alpha   90.00
_cell.angle_beta   90.00
_cell.angle_gamma   90.00
#
_symmetry.space_group_name_H-M   'P 1'
#
loop_
_entity.id
_entity.type
_entity.pdbx_description
1 polymer ?
#
loop_
_entity_poly.entity_id
_entity_poly.type
_entity_poly.pdbx_seq_one_letter_code
_entity_poly.pdbx_strand_id
1 'polypeptide(L)'
;MASETFSLNDVKDIKATYPKQFEQKFDDLIVGFDGINDSAALDLSEGETTVLDVTVSGDHVGFITGKQDYTFRIHFGKEEGETDQEVIQRAAEVLKNQKFPQGPSINEVIDIKVVDSEAPALAGTSYTFRSLTLTDSGDSNALSLVQAQYPNYKVTRTDRNELKSVYGILALTADVIADFTSTNALLQKGCADCPAGYTEIAGGFVYSVTLEDDGEDLSPDVEAALEGVVADSAVKLGQDPESAGVGLYKVVLDAELAEADLATFIDANPTAQVSLLGEVEAVCENDTAVTVAWVAGEVCKASTAEYRIQLEDADCDGDTLVKLQAAYPNLVISVAQGGSPAADIAGGCQKVYKTTVVTDIVCDECDDIFVQAFKSEAPADYDFHSWKKVEATPNANSKMGIRLTGKPFIMTPVEATRDSIPFYETSTEIKVAGGYIEEVNSSFDKQYVDCSAPFTPIDLFKVTRLSRKQDRDGLGYHLLQWEDASRYYFTGTHRHPNNLFAKQFLGEESVLDFKKQYVSYHILIHDSKYSQGVGRTSDMGTEYIVVAEFGRHQAVEAYINKLAAASGNSAVGVTA
;
A
#
# COMPACT_ATOMS: atom_id res chain seq x y z
N MET A 1 -28.27 -42.84 -15.92
CA MET A 1 -28.75 -43.32 -14.60
C MET A 1 -28.33 -42.28 -13.58
N ALA A 2 -29.28 -41.51 -13.03
CA ALA A 2 -28.99 -40.53 -11.99
C ALA A 2 -28.61 -41.29 -10.71
N SER A 3 -27.31 -41.38 -10.41
CA SER A 3 -26.86 -41.93 -9.14
C SER A 3 -27.00 -40.84 -8.08
N GLU A 4 -28.10 -40.86 -7.34
CA GLU A 4 -28.22 -40.03 -6.14
C GLU A 4 -27.11 -40.47 -5.15
N THR A 5 -26.17 -39.56 -4.90
CA THR A 5 -24.96 -39.79 -4.08
C THR A 5 -25.31 -40.26 -2.67
N PHE A 6 -26.44 -39.83 -2.11
CA PHE A 6 -26.95 -40.25 -0.80
C PHE A 6 -28.47 -39.96 -0.70
N SER A 7 -29.16 -40.58 0.25
CA SER A 7 -30.57 -40.29 0.56
C SER A 7 -30.71 -39.37 1.79
N LEU A 8 -31.86 -38.72 1.97
CA LEU A 8 -32.11 -37.83 3.11
C LEU A 8 -31.93 -38.53 4.47
N ASN A 9 -32.21 -39.83 4.53
CA ASN A 9 -32.07 -40.63 5.75
C ASN A 9 -30.60 -40.93 6.11
N ASP A 10 -29.68 -40.78 5.15
CA ASP A 10 -28.26 -41.05 5.36
C ASP A 10 -27.54 -39.84 6.00
N VAL A 11 -28.20 -38.68 6.07
CA VAL A 11 -27.67 -37.44 6.66
C VAL A 11 -27.80 -37.52 8.18
N LYS A 12 -26.67 -37.69 8.87
CA LYS A 12 -26.62 -37.94 10.32
C LYS A 12 -26.43 -36.67 11.15
N ASP A 13 -25.62 -35.74 10.65
CA ASP A 13 -25.24 -34.55 11.39
C ASP A 13 -24.88 -33.42 10.41
N ILE A 14 -25.19 -32.18 10.79
CA ILE A 14 -24.86 -30.98 10.04
C ILE A 14 -24.29 -29.94 11.00
N LYS A 15 -23.08 -29.46 10.72
CA LYS A 15 -22.38 -28.46 11.53
C LYS A 15 -21.96 -27.27 10.68
N ALA A 16 -21.93 -26.09 11.28
CA ALA A 16 -21.35 -24.90 10.67
C ALA A 16 -20.18 -24.42 11.53
N THR A 17 -19.08 -24.06 10.88
CA THR A 17 -17.95 -23.36 11.50
C THR A 17 -17.81 -22.02 10.79
N TYR A 18 -17.79 -20.94 11.59
CA TYR A 18 -17.66 -19.57 11.09
C TYR A 18 -16.48 -18.86 11.76
N PRO A 19 -15.88 -17.85 11.09
CA PRO A 19 -14.81 -17.05 11.67
C PRO A 19 -15.27 -16.31 12.92
N LYS A 20 -14.47 -16.33 13.99
CA LYS A 20 -14.75 -15.56 15.23
C LYS A 20 -14.03 -14.22 15.28
N GLN A 21 -12.87 -14.13 14.63
CA GLN A 21 -12.08 -12.91 14.53
C GLN A 21 -12.13 -12.41 13.08
N PHE A 22 -12.85 -11.32 12.84
CA PHE A 22 -13.00 -10.72 11.50
C PHE A 22 -11.85 -9.78 11.14
N GLU A 23 -11.30 -9.11 12.15
CA GLU A 23 -10.22 -8.15 12.03
C GLU A 23 -9.00 -8.65 12.78
N GLN A 24 -7.81 -8.37 12.22
CA GLN A 24 -6.56 -8.66 12.89
C GLN A 24 -6.35 -7.62 13.99
N LYS A 25 -6.06 -8.07 15.21
CA LYS A 25 -5.67 -7.19 16.32
C LYS A 25 -4.19 -7.35 16.62
N PHE A 26 -3.58 -6.26 17.03
CA PHE A 26 -2.15 -6.19 17.35
C PHE A 26 -1.93 -6.16 18.87
N ASP A 27 -0.74 -6.55 19.31
CA ASP A 27 -0.31 -6.23 20.66
C ASP A 27 -0.03 -4.72 20.76
N ASP A 28 -0.65 -4.07 21.73
CA ASP A 28 -0.47 -2.63 21.97
C ASP A 28 -0.29 -2.41 23.48
N LEU A 29 0.87 -1.89 23.86
CA LEU A 29 1.25 -1.66 25.24
C LEU A 29 1.76 -0.24 25.40
N ILE A 30 1.41 0.37 26.52
CA ILE A 30 1.98 1.63 26.97
C ILE A 30 2.80 1.37 28.22
N VAL A 31 4.04 1.85 28.21
CA VAL A 31 4.96 1.85 29.35
C VAL A 31 5.05 3.29 29.84
N GLY A 32 4.62 3.55 31.08
CA GLY A 32 4.59 4.91 31.61
C GLY A 32 3.25 5.59 31.48
N PHE A 33 3.26 6.90 31.21
CA PHE A 33 2.06 7.72 31.11
C PHE A 33 1.10 7.16 30.04
N ASP A 34 -0.12 6.84 30.45
CA ASP A 34 -1.16 6.21 29.61
C ASP A 34 -2.15 7.22 29.00
N GLY A 35 -1.86 8.52 29.11
CA GLY A 35 -2.72 9.61 28.63
C GLY A 35 -3.75 10.09 29.65
N ILE A 36 -3.98 9.36 30.74
CA ILE A 36 -5.06 9.66 31.72
C ILE A 36 -4.52 9.69 33.14
N ASN A 37 -3.74 8.69 33.53
CA ASN A 37 -3.28 8.50 34.90
C ASN A 37 -1.89 9.10 35.08
N ASP A 38 -1.84 10.25 35.74
CA ASP A 38 -0.60 10.92 36.12
C ASP A 38 0.36 10.04 36.93
N SER A 39 -0.19 9.15 37.76
CA SER A 39 0.58 8.20 38.58
C SER A 39 1.23 7.07 37.78
N ALA A 40 0.91 6.94 36.49
CA ALA A 40 1.56 6.00 35.59
C ALA A 40 2.80 6.60 34.91
N ALA A 41 3.00 7.93 34.97
CA ALA A 41 4.07 8.61 34.27
C ALA A 41 5.47 8.11 34.67
N LEU A 42 6.39 8.09 33.70
CA LEU A 42 7.80 7.79 33.96
C LEU A 42 8.42 9.00 34.67
N ASP A 43 8.84 8.81 35.91
CA ASP A 43 9.53 9.82 36.72
C ASP A 43 10.85 9.21 37.23
N LEU A 44 11.97 9.84 36.86
CA LEU A 44 13.31 9.45 37.28
C LEU A 44 13.94 10.60 38.07
N SER A 45 14.59 10.28 39.19
CA SER A 45 15.38 11.27 39.91
C SER A 45 16.71 11.51 39.20
N GLU A 46 17.29 12.70 39.36
CA GLU A 46 18.62 13.00 38.84
C GLU A 46 19.67 12.01 39.39
N GLY A 47 20.48 11.45 38.49
CA GLY A 47 21.48 10.43 38.81
C GLY A 47 20.93 9.00 38.92
N GLU A 48 19.63 8.78 38.80
CA GLU A 48 19.07 7.42 38.77
C GLU A 48 19.16 6.81 37.36
N THR A 49 19.56 5.53 37.33
CA THR A 49 19.63 4.71 36.12
C THR A 49 18.69 3.52 36.22
N THR A 50 18.12 3.13 35.09
CA THR A 50 17.08 2.11 34.99
C THR A 50 17.17 1.34 33.67
N VAL A 51 16.48 0.19 33.63
CA VAL A 51 16.49 -0.73 32.50
C VAL A 51 15.07 -1.00 32.00
N LEU A 52 14.95 -1.03 30.67
CA LEU A 52 13.78 -1.53 29.97
C LEU A 52 14.19 -2.69 29.05
N ASP A 53 13.59 -3.85 29.30
CA ASP A 53 13.71 -5.06 28.49
C ASP A 53 12.44 -5.20 27.62
N VAL A 54 12.59 -5.03 26.31
CA VAL A 54 11.53 -5.24 25.32
C VAL A 54 11.79 -6.55 24.60
N THR A 55 10.96 -7.56 24.87
CA THR A 55 10.99 -8.84 24.18
C THR A 55 9.96 -8.86 23.07
N VAL A 56 10.42 -9.08 21.85
CA VAL A 56 9.58 -9.28 20.67
C VAL A 56 9.56 -10.76 20.31
N SER A 57 8.39 -11.29 19.98
CA SER A 57 8.23 -12.69 19.57
C SER A 57 7.25 -12.87 18.41
N GLY A 58 7.33 -14.01 17.72
CA GLY A 58 6.43 -14.37 16.63
C GLY A 58 7.17 -14.73 15.34
N ASP A 59 6.41 -15.12 14.31
CA ASP A 59 6.98 -15.63 13.06
C ASP A 59 7.87 -14.60 12.34
N HIS A 60 7.51 -13.31 12.39
CA HIS A 60 8.32 -12.23 11.83
C HIS A 60 9.72 -12.18 12.45
N VAL A 61 9.82 -12.31 13.78
CA VAL A 61 11.10 -12.37 14.51
C VAL A 61 11.85 -13.66 14.19
N GLY A 62 11.12 -14.77 14.04
CA GLY A 62 11.62 -16.06 13.56
C GLY A 62 12.33 -15.96 12.22
N PHE A 63 11.72 -15.28 11.25
CA PHE A 63 12.30 -15.06 9.92
C PHE A 63 13.59 -14.24 9.96
N ILE A 64 13.66 -13.23 10.81
CA ILE A 64 14.81 -12.32 10.89
C ILE A 64 15.98 -12.97 11.65
N THR A 65 15.69 -13.63 12.77
CA THR A 65 16.73 -14.03 13.74
C THR A 65 17.00 -15.54 13.78
N GLY A 66 16.13 -16.35 13.18
CA GLY A 66 16.12 -17.80 13.35
C GLY A 66 15.64 -18.27 14.74
N LYS A 67 15.21 -17.35 15.61
CA LYS A 67 14.67 -17.61 16.95
C LYS A 67 13.26 -17.03 17.07
N GLN A 68 12.41 -17.67 17.86
CA GLN A 68 11.01 -17.25 18.02
C GLN A 68 10.86 -15.99 18.90
N ASP A 69 11.87 -15.67 19.70
CA ASP A 69 11.91 -14.51 20.57
C ASP A 69 13.29 -13.84 20.59
N TYR A 70 13.30 -12.53 20.84
CA TYR A 70 14.50 -11.75 21.05
C TYR A 70 14.24 -10.60 22.01
N THR A 71 15.14 -10.42 22.98
CA THR A 71 15.03 -9.36 24.00
C THR A 71 16.03 -8.25 23.72
N PHE A 72 15.50 -7.04 23.58
CA PHE A 72 16.25 -5.80 23.50
C PHE A 72 16.33 -5.17 24.88
N ARG A 73 17.55 -4.91 25.36
CA ARG A 73 17.81 -4.27 26.64
C ARG A 73 18.29 -2.85 26.39
N ILE A 74 17.63 -1.88 27.01
CA ILE A 74 18.08 -0.48 27.03
C ILE A 74 18.35 -0.05 28.46
N HIS A 75 19.46 0.67 28.64
CA HIS A 75 19.82 1.33 29.88
C HIS A 75 19.63 2.82 29.66
N PHE A 76 18.91 3.49 30.54
CA PHE A 76 18.72 4.94 30.48
C PHE A 76 18.70 5.51 31.90
N GLY A 77 19.01 6.80 32.01
CA GLY A 77 19.01 7.51 33.28
C GLY A 77 18.89 9.00 33.03
N LYS A 78 18.71 9.75 34.12
CA LYS A 78 18.56 11.20 34.09
C LYS A 78 19.85 11.85 34.55
N GLU A 79 20.49 12.63 33.68
CA GLU A 79 21.66 13.43 34.05
C GLU A 79 21.23 14.73 34.76
N GLU A 80 22.17 15.40 35.44
CA GLU A 80 21.88 16.64 36.17
C GLU A 80 21.41 17.74 35.21
N GLY A 81 20.20 18.27 35.44
CA GLY A 81 19.59 19.29 34.60
C GLY A 81 18.84 18.79 33.35
N GLU A 82 18.73 17.47 33.13
CA GLU A 82 17.87 16.91 32.07
C GLU A 82 16.40 16.81 32.51
N THR A 83 15.48 17.00 31.57
CA THR A 83 14.04 16.78 31.76
C THR A 83 13.65 15.33 31.44
N ASP A 84 12.56 14.83 32.04
CA ASP A 84 12.07 13.47 31.73
C ASP A 84 11.66 13.32 30.26
N GLN A 85 11.24 14.42 29.62
CA GLN A 85 10.96 14.48 28.19
C GLN A 85 12.19 14.12 27.35
N GLU A 86 13.34 14.72 27.65
CA GLU A 86 14.61 14.43 26.95
C GLU A 86 15.05 12.98 27.17
N VAL A 87 14.96 12.50 28.41
CA VAL A 87 15.37 11.13 28.76
C VAL A 87 14.53 10.08 28.01
N ILE A 88 13.20 10.25 27.98
CA ILE A 88 12.30 9.29 27.32
C ILE A 88 12.38 9.38 25.80
N GLN A 89 12.53 10.57 25.22
CA GLN A 89 12.75 10.71 23.78
C GLN A 89 14.06 10.04 23.36
N ARG A 90 15.15 10.27 24.11
CA ARG A 90 16.44 9.58 23.91
C ARG A 90 16.30 8.07 24.04
N ALA A 91 15.61 7.57 25.06
CA ALA A 91 15.38 6.13 25.25
C ALA A 91 14.58 5.52 24.09
N ALA A 92 13.55 6.21 23.59
CA ALA A 92 12.74 5.77 22.46
C ALA A 92 13.56 5.76 21.14
N GLU A 93 14.41 6.74 20.91
CA GLU A 93 15.32 6.78 19.75
C GLU A 93 16.38 5.67 19.80
N VAL A 94 17.00 5.47 20.96
CA VAL A 94 17.95 4.37 21.17
C VAL A 94 17.26 3.04 20.89
N LEU A 95 16.04 2.83 21.41
CA LEU A 95 15.27 1.62 21.16
C LEU A 95 15.01 1.45 19.66
N LYS A 96 14.49 2.47 18.96
CA LYS A 96 14.24 2.43 17.51
C LYS A 96 15.46 2.03 16.69
N ASN A 97 16.65 2.47 17.10
CA ASN A 97 17.91 2.22 16.41
C ASN A 97 18.55 0.87 16.75
N GLN A 98 18.07 0.15 17.78
CA GLN A 98 18.60 -1.17 18.11
C GLN A 98 18.33 -2.16 16.96
N LYS A 99 19.36 -2.90 16.57
CA LYS A 99 19.33 -3.87 15.47
C LYS A 99 19.35 -5.30 15.98
N PHE A 100 18.69 -6.19 15.25
CA PHE A 100 18.90 -7.62 15.42
C PHE A 100 20.34 -8.00 15.04
N PRO A 101 20.91 -9.10 15.59
CA PRO A 101 22.31 -9.48 15.40
C PRO A 101 22.78 -9.56 13.93
N GLN A 102 21.88 -9.86 12.99
CA GLN A 102 22.16 -9.89 11.54
C GLN A 102 21.00 -9.32 10.72
N GLY A 103 20.22 -8.39 11.29
CA GLY A 103 18.93 -8.00 10.73
C GLY A 103 18.63 -6.51 10.76
N PRO A 104 17.41 -6.14 10.37
CA PRO A 104 16.93 -4.77 10.45
C PRO A 104 16.83 -4.26 11.90
N SER A 105 16.47 -2.98 12.05
CA SER A 105 16.12 -2.41 13.35
C SER A 105 14.85 -3.02 13.94
N ILE A 106 14.70 -2.97 15.26
CA ILE A 106 13.46 -3.34 15.97
C ILE A 106 12.24 -2.57 15.43
N ASN A 107 12.44 -1.36 14.91
CA ASN A 107 11.40 -0.53 14.30
C ASN A 107 10.75 -1.17 13.04
N GLU A 108 11.31 -2.24 12.46
CA GLU A 108 10.64 -3.00 11.40
C GLU A 108 9.60 -3.99 11.93
N VAL A 109 9.72 -4.43 13.18
CA VAL A 109 8.82 -5.43 13.78
C VAL A 109 7.78 -4.84 14.74
N ILE A 110 8.08 -3.68 15.34
CA ILE A 110 7.17 -2.93 16.20
C ILE A 110 7.22 -1.45 15.84
N ASP A 111 6.14 -0.74 16.10
CA ASP A 111 6.09 0.71 16.10
C ASP A 111 6.31 1.23 17.52
N ILE A 112 7.12 2.28 17.65
CA ILE A 112 7.55 2.86 18.93
C ILE A 112 7.18 4.34 18.89
N LYS A 113 6.26 4.75 19.75
CA LYS A 113 5.82 6.15 19.87
C LYS A 113 6.03 6.65 21.27
N VAL A 114 6.27 7.95 21.39
CA VAL A 114 6.35 8.62 22.69
C VAL A 114 4.96 9.14 23.03
N VAL A 115 4.54 8.96 24.28
CA VAL A 115 3.31 9.54 24.81
C VAL A 115 3.70 10.76 25.63
N ASP A 116 3.15 11.92 25.32
CA ASP A 116 3.47 13.19 25.96
C ASP A 116 2.18 13.93 26.31
N SER A 117 1.99 14.27 27.58
CA SER A 117 0.79 14.97 28.05
C SER A 117 0.66 16.40 27.54
N GLU A 118 1.75 17.03 27.13
CA GLU A 118 1.78 18.41 26.62
C GLU A 118 2.14 18.47 25.14
N ALA A 119 2.01 17.33 24.44
CA ALA A 119 2.12 17.27 23.00
C ALA A 119 1.23 18.36 22.37
N PRO A 120 1.80 19.31 21.60
CA PRO A 120 0.99 20.23 20.85
C PRO A 120 0.17 19.41 19.84
N ALA A 121 -1.14 19.73 19.72
CA ALA A 121 -1.99 19.12 18.71
C ALA A 121 -1.30 19.17 17.34
N LEU A 122 -1.42 18.10 16.54
CA LEU A 122 -0.73 17.96 15.25
C LEU A 122 -1.01 19.19 14.36
N ALA A 123 -0.05 20.13 14.36
CA ALA A 123 -0.10 21.35 13.57
C ALA A 123 0.68 21.13 12.28
N GLY A 124 -0.04 21.06 11.17
CA GLY A 124 0.54 20.75 9.87
C GLY A 124 -0.40 21.02 8.71
N THR A 125 0.14 20.93 7.51
CA THR A 125 -0.65 21.00 6.28
C THR A 125 -1.31 19.65 6.03
N SER A 126 -2.62 19.64 5.79
CA SER A 126 -3.37 18.42 5.54
C SER A 126 -3.22 17.94 4.09
N TYR A 127 -2.92 16.66 3.95
CA TYR A 127 -2.91 15.86 2.74
C TYR A 127 -4.03 14.83 2.81
N THR A 128 -4.65 14.50 1.69
CA THR A 128 -5.70 13.48 1.60
C THR A 128 -5.30 12.43 0.59
N PHE A 129 -5.35 11.16 1.00
CA PHE A 129 -5.26 10.04 0.08
C PHE A 129 -6.53 9.97 -0.75
N ARG A 130 -6.39 9.98 -2.07
CA ARG A 130 -7.51 9.87 -3.02
C ARG A 130 -7.31 8.62 -3.85
N SER A 131 -8.38 7.84 -4.02
CA SER A 131 -8.38 6.60 -4.78
C SER A 131 -9.29 6.67 -6.00
N LEU A 132 -8.86 6.06 -7.10
CA LEU A 132 -9.59 5.99 -8.36
C LEU A 132 -9.66 4.52 -8.79
N THR A 133 -10.88 3.98 -8.95
CA THR A 133 -11.07 2.60 -9.39
C THR A 133 -11.48 2.59 -10.86
N LEU A 134 -10.65 2.01 -11.72
CA LEU A 134 -10.88 1.90 -13.16
C LEU A 134 -10.96 0.44 -13.58
N THR A 135 -11.66 0.17 -14.68
CA THR A 135 -11.62 -1.16 -15.34
C THR A 135 -10.63 -1.09 -16.48
N ASP A 136 -9.47 -1.74 -16.35
CA ASP A 136 -8.37 -1.64 -17.32
C ASP A 136 -7.54 -2.93 -17.44
N SER A 137 -6.58 -2.95 -18.35
CA SER A 137 -5.66 -4.09 -18.56
C SER A 137 -4.71 -4.31 -17.39
N GLY A 138 -4.52 -3.29 -16.53
CA GLY A 138 -3.59 -3.28 -15.42
C GLY A 138 -2.14 -3.52 -15.84
N ASP A 139 -1.76 -3.11 -17.05
CA ASP A 139 -0.37 -3.08 -17.52
C ASP A 139 0.31 -1.72 -17.24
N SER A 140 1.57 -1.56 -17.65
CA SER A 140 2.30 -0.30 -17.52
C SER A 140 1.70 0.83 -18.35
N ASN A 141 1.00 0.51 -19.45
CA ASN A 141 0.40 1.51 -20.33
C ASN A 141 -0.85 2.10 -19.67
N ALA A 142 -1.67 1.27 -19.00
CA ALA A 142 -2.81 1.73 -18.21
C ALA A 142 -2.38 2.70 -17.10
N LEU A 143 -1.33 2.38 -16.34
CA LEU A 143 -0.77 3.30 -15.35
C LEU A 143 -0.25 4.60 -16.00
N SER A 144 0.41 4.50 -17.15
CA SER A 144 0.95 5.66 -17.87
C SER A 144 -0.16 6.59 -18.37
N LEU A 145 -1.29 6.06 -18.82
CA LEU A 145 -2.45 6.85 -19.25
C LEU A 145 -3.06 7.66 -18.09
N VAL A 146 -3.19 7.04 -16.92
CA VAL A 146 -3.64 7.76 -15.71
C VAL A 146 -2.61 8.81 -15.30
N GLN A 147 -1.33 8.47 -15.29
CA GLN A 147 -0.25 9.42 -14.96
C GLN A 147 -0.18 10.61 -15.93
N ALA A 148 -0.47 10.40 -17.21
CA ALA A 148 -0.45 11.45 -18.22
C ALA A 148 -1.49 12.57 -17.95
N GLN A 149 -2.64 12.23 -17.36
CA GLN A 149 -3.65 13.23 -16.99
C GLN A 149 -3.31 13.99 -15.70
N TYR A 150 -2.40 13.47 -14.88
CA TYR A 150 -2.03 14.03 -13.57
C TYR A 150 -0.51 14.23 -13.42
N PRO A 151 0.16 15.02 -14.28
CA PRO A 151 1.62 15.12 -14.32
C PRO A 151 2.25 15.71 -13.04
N ASN A 152 1.49 16.48 -12.27
CA ASN A 152 1.96 17.10 -11.03
C ASN A 152 1.84 16.17 -9.81
N TYR A 153 1.23 14.99 -9.97
CA TYR A 153 0.96 14.07 -8.88
C TYR A 153 1.64 12.73 -9.13
N LYS A 154 2.18 12.13 -8.06
CA LYS A 154 2.70 10.76 -8.13
C LYS A 154 1.54 9.78 -8.05
N VAL A 155 1.08 9.29 -9.20
CA VAL A 155 0.07 8.22 -9.26
C VAL A 155 0.74 6.87 -9.05
N THR A 156 0.22 6.08 -8.11
CA THR A 156 0.65 4.70 -7.87
C THR A 156 -0.55 3.77 -7.96
N ARG A 157 -0.37 2.54 -8.48
CA ARG A 157 -1.42 1.53 -8.39
C ARG A 157 -1.33 0.84 -7.03
N THR A 158 -2.38 0.94 -6.24
CA THR A 158 -2.43 0.44 -4.86
C THR A 158 -2.97 -0.98 -4.78
N ASP A 159 -3.93 -1.33 -5.64
CA ASP A 159 -4.52 -2.67 -5.66
C ASP A 159 -5.01 -3.06 -7.07
N ARG A 160 -5.21 -4.35 -7.29
CA ARG A 160 -5.89 -4.89 -8.48
C ARG A 160 -6.77 -6.06 -8.08
N ASN A 161 -8.05 -5.93 -8.37
CA ASN A 161 -9.03 -6.99 -8.19
C ASN A 161 -9.63 -7.34 -9.55
N GLU A 162 -9.23 -8.50 -10.10
CA GLU A 162 -9.63 -8.98 -11.42
C GLU A 162 -9.32 -7.96 -12.55
N LEU A 163 -10.38 -7.39 -13.16
CA LEU A 163 -10.32 -6.40 -14.23
C LEU A 163 -10.33 -4.95 -13.71
N LYS A 164 -10.36 -4.74 -12.37
CA LYS A 164 -10.36 -3.42 -11.76
C LYS A 164 -9.02 -3.09 -11.12
N SER A 165 -8.42 -1.98 -11.54
CA SER A 165 -7.22 -1.41 -10.93
C SER A 165 -7.60 -0.23 -10.04
N VAL A 166 -7.02 -0.16 -8.85
CA VAL A 166 -7.16 0.98 -7.93
C VAL A 166 -5.88 1.80 -7.98
N TYR A 167 -6.00 3.07 -8.34
CA TYR A 167 -4.93 4.05 -8.36
C TYR A 167 -5.05 4.98 -7.16
N GLY A 168 -3.92 5.35 -6.57
CA GLY A 168 -3.82 6.25 -5.44
C GLY A 168 -2.99 7.49 -5.76
N ILE A 169 -3.48 8.64 -5.34
CA ILE A 169 -2.77 9.93 -5.32
C ILE A 169 -2.77 10.47 -3.90
N LEU A 170 -1.65 11.06 -3.50
CA LEU A 170 -1.54 11.88 -2.30
C LEU A 170 -1.44 13.34 -2.71
N ALA A 171 -2.40 14.15 -2.30
CA ALA A 171 -2.47 15.56 -2.63
C ALA A 171 -2.90 16.38 -1.41
N LEU A 172 -2.64 17.69 -1.44
CA LEU A 172 -3.13 18.59 -0.41
C LEU A 172 -4.65 18.50 -0.32
N THR A 173 -5.20 18.54 0.90
CA THR A 173 -6.65 18.48 1.12
C THR A 173 -7.36 19.64 0.42
N ALA A 174 -6.72 20.80 0.33
CA ALA A 174 -7.25 21.97 -0.37
C ALA A 174 -7.23 21.85 -1.90
N ASP A 175 -6.42 20.94 -2.47
CA ASP A 175 -6.35 20.77 -3.92
C ASP A 175 -7.61 20.08 -4.44
N VAL A 176 -8.20 20.65 -5.50
CA VAL A 176 -9.28 20.02 -6.27
C VAL A 176 -8.65 19.26 -7.44
N ILE A 177 -8.76 17.93 -7.43
CA ILE A 177 -8.29 17.06 -8.51
C ILE A 177 -9.44 16.88 -9.51
N ALA A 178 -9.16 17.07 -10.80
CA ALA A 178 -10.14 16.81 -11.85
C ALA A 178 -10.45 15.32 -11.99
N ASP A 179 -11.68 14.98 -12.35
CA ASP A 179 -12.10 13.60 -12.62
C ASP A 179 -11.30 12.98 -13.77
N PHE A 180 -11.08 11.67 -13.71
CA PHE A 180 -10.38 10.96 -14.77
C PHE A 180 -11.30 10.77 -15.97
N THR A 181 -10.80 11.07 -17.16
CA THR A 181 -11.56 10.92 -18.41
C THR A 181 -11.01 9.78 -19.23
N SER A 182 -11.85 8.80 -19.59
CA SER A 182 -11.51 7.78 -20.57
C SER A 182 -12.46 7.83 -21.75
N THR A 183 -11.92 7.78 -22.95
CA THR A 183 -12.68 7.49 -24.17
C THR A 183 -12.92 5.99 -24.27
N ASN A 184 -14.07 5.59 -24.83
CA ASN A 184 -14.36 4.18 -25.04
C ASN A 184 -13.47 3.60 -26.15
N ALA A 185 -13.34 2.26 -26.15
CA ALA A 185 -12.51 1.56 -27.11
C ALA A 185 -13.12 1.60 -28.53
N LEU A 186 -12.22 1.69 -29.52
CA LEU A 186 -12.51 1.48 -30.94
C LEU A 186 -12.95 0.03 -31.17
N LEU A 187 -14.11 -0.18 -31.79
CA LEU A 187 -14.62 -1.51 -32.14
C LEU A 187 -14.42 -1.76 -33.64
N GLN A 188 -13.74 -2.84 -34.01
CA GLN A 188 -13.65 -3.28 -35.40
C GLN A 188 -15.05 -3.60 -35.94
N LYS A 189 -15.45 -2.96 -37.05
CA LYS A 189 -16.78 -3.15 -37.63
C LYS A 189 -16.86 -4.52 -38.31
N GLY A 190 -17.74 -5.40 -37.81
CA GLY A 190 -18.10 -6.63 -38.52
C GLY A 190 -19.05 -6.36 -39.70
N CYS A 191 -19.62 -7.40 -40.31
CA CYS A 191 -20.58 -7.27 -41.43
C CYS A 191 -21.93 -6.61 -41.10
N ALA A 192 -22.06 -5.92 -39.96
CA ALA A 192 -23.28 -5.27 -39.49
C ALA A 192 -23.03 -3.77 -39.18
N ASP A 193 -24.10 -2.97 -39.19
CA ASP A 193 -24.04 -1.54 -38.85
C ASP A 193 -23.48 -1.31 -37.44
N CYS A 194 -22.83 -0.17 -37.21
CA CYS A 194 -22.30 0.18 -35.89
C CYS A 194 -23.42 0.15 -34.84
N PRO A 195 -23.18 -0.44 -33.65
CA PRO A 195 -24.15 -0.44 -32.56
C PRO A 195 -24.58 0.99 -32.19
N ALA A 196 -25.81 1.15 -31.70
CA ALA A 196 -26.33 2.45 -31.28
C ALA A 196 -25.39 3.12 -30.25
N GLY A 197 -24.97 4.37 -30.54
CA GLY A 197 -24.01 5.12 -29.74
C GLY A 197 -22.56 5.09 -30.27
N TYR A 198 -22.31 4.39 -31.39
CA TYR A 198 -21.03 4.44 -32.10
C TYR A 198 -21.21 5.11 -33.47
N THR A 199 -20.27 5.99 -33.84
CA THR A 199 -20.14 6.60 -35.16
C THR A 199 -19.17 5.79 -36.02
N GLU A 200 -19.52 5.58 -37.29
CA GLU A 200 -18.68 4.88 -38.23
C GLU A 200 -17.55 5.78 -38.74
N ILE A 201 -16.32 5.31 -38.57
CA ILE A 201 -15.18 5.76 -39.36
C ILE A 201 -15.09 4.81 -40.56
N ALA A 202 -15.31 5.36 -41.75
CA ALA A 202 -15.23 4.59 -42.98
C ALA A 202 -13.83 3.97 -43.13
N GLY A 203 -13.81 2.67 -43.43
CA GLY A 203 -12.58 1.98 -43.85
C GLY A 203 -12.21 2.37 -45.27
N GLY A 204 -10.95 2.17 -45.63
CA GLY A 204 -10.43 2.56 -46.94
C GLY A 204 -9.00 2.12 -47.19
N PHE A 205 -8.46 2.52 -48.33
CA PHE A 205 -7.08 2.26 -48.72
C PHE A 205 -6.18 3.39 -48.23
N VAL A 206 -5.17 3.06 -47.42
CA VAL A 206 -4.24 4.06 -46.90
C VAL A 206 -3.07 4.21 -47.86
N TYR A 207 -2.88 5.42 -48.36
CA TYR A 207 -1.74 5.77 -49.22
C TYR A 207 -0.77 6.68 -48.48
N SER A 208 0.52 6.41 -48.69
CA SER A 208 1.60 7.32 -48.35
C SER A 208 1.92 8.16 -49.58
N VAL A 209 1.80 9.48 -49.48
CA VAL A 209 2.18 10.42 -50.52
C VAL A 209 3.38 11.19 -50.03
N THR A 210 4.48 11.14 -50.78
CA THR A 210 5.61 12.04 -50.59
C THR A 210 5.56 13.10 -51.67
N LEU A 211 5.76 14.36 -51.33
CA LEU A 211 5.76 15.49 -52.26
C LEU A 211 6.70 16.58 -51.77
N GLU A 212 7.27 17.35 -52.68
CA GLU A 212 8.11 18.50 -52.34
C GLU A 212 7.21 19.65 -51.85
N ASP A 213 7.32 20.01 -50.57
CA ASP A 213 6.48 21.01 -49.89
C ASP A 213 7.25 22.18 -49.29
N ASP A 214 8.58 22.17 -49.33
CA ASP A 214 9.46 23.25 -48.85
C ASP A 214 9.16 23.75 -47.41
N GLY A 215 8.48 22.95 -46.58
CA GLY A 215 8.06 23.36 -45.23
C GLY A 215 6.57 23.60 -45.05
N GLU A 216 5.83 23.88 -46.12
CA GLU A 216 4.40 24.21 -46.07
C GLU A 216 3.52 22.95 -45.97
N ASP A 217 2.35 23.08 -45.36
CA ASP A 217 1.39 21.97 -45.27
C ASP A 217 0.47 21.97 -46.49
N LEU A 218 0.73 21.06 -47.42
CA LEU A 218 -0.04 20.89 -48.66
C LEU A 218 -1.12 19.79 -48.53
N SER A 219 -1.52 19.44 -47.30
CA SER A 219 -2.60 18.46 -47.08
C SER A 219 -3.89 18.78 -47.87
N PRO A 220 -4.35 20.05 -47.96
CA PRO A 220 -5.53 20.39 -48.78
C PRO A 220 -5.35 20.16 -50.28
N ASP A 221 -4.13 20.30 -50.79
CA ASP A 221 -3.82 20.09 -52.20
C ASP A 221 -3.74 18.59 -52.53
N VAL A 222 -3.26 17.77 -51.58
CA VAL A 222 -3.30 16.31 -51.68
C VAL A 222 -4.74 15.79 -51.67
N GLU A 223 -5.62 16.37 -50.82
CA GLU A 223 -7.04 16.01 -50.80
C GLU A 223 -7.79 16.44 -52.06
N ALA A 224 -7.47 17.61 -52.61
CA ALA A 224 -8.16 18.13 -53.79
C ALA A 224 -7.71 17.46 -55.10
N ALA A 225 -6.48 16.94 -55.16
CA ALA A 225 -5.89 16.39 -56.37
C ALA A 225 -6.11 14.87 -56.54
N LEU A 226 -6.45 14.14 -55.48
CA LEU A 226 -6.74 12.70 -55.52
C LEU A 226 -8.25 12.47 -55.46
N GLU A 227 -8.80 11.74 -56.43
CA GLU A 227 -10.22 11.41 -56.48
C GLU A 227 -10.54 10.25 -55.51
N GLY A 228 -11.66 10.34 -54.78
CA GLY A 228 -12.08 9.33 -53.79
C GLY A 228 -11.49 9.50 -52.39
N VAL A 229 -10.84 10.62 -52.09
CA VAL A 229 -10.29 10.89 -50.75
C VAL A 229 -11.43 11.06 -49.74
N VAL A 230 -11.32 10.36 -48.61
CA VAL A 230 -12.17 10.60 -47.45
C VAL A 230 -11.86 12.00 -46.92
N ALA A 231 -12.86 12.87 -46.85
CA ALA A 231 -12.69 14.26 -46.40
C ALA A 231 -11.97 14.34 -45.03
N ASP A 232 -11.05 15.30 -44.87
CA ASP A 232 -10.23 15.52 -43.67
C ASP A 232 -9.28 14.35 -43.30
N SER A 233 -9.00 13.44 -44.23
CA SER A 233 -8.12 12.27 -43.98
C SER A 233 -6.65 12.50 -44.33
N ALA A 234 -6.29 13.59 -45.04
CA ALA A 234 -4.90 13.88 -45.33
C ALA A 234 -4.20 14.51 -44.12
N VAL A 235 -3.17 13.84 -43.62
CA VAL A 235 -2.37 14.30 -42.50
C VAL A 235 -0.88 14.30 -42.86
N LYS A 236 -0.23 15.46 -42.72
CA LYS A 236 1.23 15.59 -42.78
C LYS A 236 1.86 14.95 -41.54
N LEU A 237 2.66 13.90 -41.74
CA LEU A 237 3.34 13.18 -40.65
C LEU A 237 4.70 13.78 -40.29
N GLY A 238 5.30 14.55 -41.20
CA GLY A 238 6.61 15.15 -41.01
C GLY A 238 7.32 15.40 -42.34
N GLN A 239 8.61 15.71 -42.23
CA GLN A 239 9.50 15.92 -43.37
C GLN A 239 10.65 14.91 -43.32
N ASP A 240 11.18 14.55 -44.49
CA ASP A 240 12.37 13.70 -44.57
C ASP A 240 13.59 14.46 -44.02
N PRO A 241 14.25 13.97 -42.94
CA PRO A 241 15.43 14.62 -42.39
C PRO A 241 16.65 14.62 -43.33
N GLU A 242 16.68 13.75 -44.35
CA GLU A 242 17.79 13.68 -45.32
C GLU A 242 17.54 14.51 -46.58
N SER A 243 16.29 14.88 -46.86
CA SER A 243 15.86 15.67 -48.03
C SER A 243 15.05 16.88 -47.58
N ALA A 244 15.75 17.95 -47.17
CA ALA A 244 15.11 19.20 -46.74
C ALA A 244 14.23 19.77 -47.86
N GLY A 245 12.91 19.60 -47.72
CA GLY A 245 11.91 20.09 -48.68
C GLY A 245 10.84 19.06 -49.07
N VAL A 246 10.96 17.79 -48.68
CA VAL A 246 9.95 16.75 -49.01
C VAL A 246 9.09 16.41 -47.78
N GLY A 247 7.78 16.60 -47.91
CA GLY A 247 6.77 16.22 -46.92
C GLY A 247 6.24 14.81 -47.11
N LEU A 248 5.94 14.15 -46.00
CA LEU A 248 5.28 12.85 -45.94
C LEU A 248 3.84 13.02 -45.49
N TYR A 249 2.90 12.62 -46.34
CA TYR A 249 1.47 12.69 -46.12
C TYR A 249 0.87 11.29 -46.08
N LYS A 250 -0.11 11.06 -45.21
CA LYS A 250 -0.99 9.90 -45.28
C LYS A 250 -2.40 10.33 -45.61
N VAL A 251 -3.04 9.62 -46.52
CA VAL A 251 -4.42 9.87 -46.96
C VAL A 251 -5.19 8.54 -47.02
N VAL A 252 -6.49 8.60 -46.75
CA VAL A 252 -7.38 7.43 -46.84
C VAL A 252 -8.33 7.65 -48.02
N LEU A 253 -8.38 6.67 -48.93
CA LEU A 253 -9.27 6.67 -50.10
C LEU A 253 -10.37 5.63 -49.92
N ASP A 254 -11.58 5.94 -50.39
CA ASP A 254 -12.77 5.08 -50.32
C ASP A 254 -12.71 3.88 -51.30
N ALA A 255 -11.90 3.99 -52.34
CA ALA A 255 -11.62 2.96 -53.33
C ALA A 255 -10.11 2.89 -53.68
N GLU A 256 -9.69 1.79 -54.32
CA GLU A 256 -8.34 1.67 -54.84
C GLU A 256 -8.12 2.70 -55.96
N LEU A 257 -7.00 3.43 -55.92
CA LEU A 257 -6.63 4.43 -56.93
C LEU A 257 -6.50 3.74 -58.30
N ALA A 258 -7.30 4.18 -59.28
CA ALA A 258 -7.14 3.68 -60.64
C ALA A 258 -5.80 4.15 -61.23
N GLU A 259 -5.18 3.32 -62.08
CA GLU A 259 -3.89 3.65 -62.72
C GLU A 259 -3.95 4.98 -63.52
N ALA A 260 -5.13 5.36 -64.02
CA ALA A 260 -5.34 6.63 -64.73
C ALA A 260 -5.26 7.87 -63.82
N ASP A 261 -5.74 7.73 -62.57
CA ASP A 261 -5.80 8.84 -61.61
C ASP A 261 -4.43 9.03 -60.95
N LEU A 262 -3.73 7.92 -60.68
CA LEU A 262 -2.33 7.94 -60.26
C LEU A 262 -1.43 8.61 -61.31
N ALA A 263 -1.64 8.30 -62.59
CA ALA A 263 -0.89 8.93 -63.69
C ALA A 263 -1.17 10.43 -63.77
N THR A 264 -2.44 10.84 -63.61
CA THR A 264 -2.84 12.25 -63.62
C THR A 264 -2.21 13.02 -62.45
N PHE A 265 -2.15 12.41 -61.26
CA PHE A 265 -1.53 13.00 -60.08
C PHE A 265 -0.01 13.15 -60.22
N ILE A 266 0.68 12.13 -60.74
CA ILE A 266 2.13 12.18 -61.00
C ILE A 266 2.47 13.17 -62.13
N ASP A 267 1.64 13.28 -63.16
CA ASP A 267 1.81 14.27 -64.24
C ASP A 267 1.65 15.71 -63.72
N ALA A 268 0.76 15.94 -62.75
CA ALA A 268 0.59 17.23 -62.09
C ALA A 268 1.69 17.54 -61.06
N ASN A 269 2.21 16.51 -60.38
CA ASN A 269 3.21 16.61 -59.33
C ASN A 269 4.38 15.64 -59.62
N PRO A 270 5.34 16.02 -60.49
CA PRO A 270 6.37 15.10 -60.99
C PRO A 270 7.38 14.64 -59.92
N THR A 271 7.39 15.28 -58.75
CA THR A 271 8.21 14.92 -57.59
C THR A 271 7.48 14.01 -56.61
N ALA A 272 6.19 13.73 -56.83
CA ALA A 272 5.38 12.95 -55.91
C ALA A 272 5.61 11.45 -56.06
N GLN A 273 5.77 10.74 -54.94
CA GLN A 273 5.70 9.27 -54.91
C GLN A 273 4.52 8.84 -54.05
N VAL A 274 3.66 8.03 -54.64
CA VAL A 274 2.46 7.48 -54.00
C VAL A 274 2.65 5.98 -53.81
N SER A 275 2.53 5.51 -52.57
CA SER A 275 2.64 4.08 -52.24
C SER A 275 1.42 3.65 -51.42
N LEU A 276 0.81 2.54 -51.80
CA LEU A 276 -0.22 1.89 -50.99
C LEU A 276 0.45 1.29 -49.74
N LEU A 277 -0.03 1.65 -48.54
CA LEU A 277 0.43 1.09 -47.27
C LEU A 277 -0.41 -0.10 -46.82
N GLY A 278 -1.66 -0.18 -47.30
CA GLY A 278 -2.57 -1.31 -47.05
C GLY A 278 -4.03 -0.87 -46.96
N GLU A 279 -4.89 -1.85 -46.65
CA GLU A 279 -6.31 -1.66 -46.38
C GLU A 279 -6.54 -1.50 -44.88
N VAL A 280 -7.41 -0.55 -44.49
CA VAL A 280 -7.91 -0.40 -43.13
C VAL A 280 -9.40 -0.68 -43.14
N GLU A 281 -9.82 -1.65 -42.32
CA GLU A 281 -11.24 -1.97 -42.14
C GLU A 281 -11.97 -0.83 -41.41
N ALA A 282 -13.28 -0.69 -41.68
CA ALA A 282 -14.11 0.30 -41.00
C ALA A 282 -14.13 0.05 -39.48
N VAL A 283 -14.12 1.13 -38.70
CA VAL A 283 -14.11 1.07 -37.24
C VAL A 283 -15.28 1.87 -36.71
N CYS A 284 -15.96 1.34 -35.71
CA CYS A 284 -16.98 2.05 -34.97
C CYS A 284 -16.29 2.74 -33.78
N GLU A 285 -16.33 4.07 -33.73
CA GLU A 285 -15.85 4.89 -32.61
C GLU A 285 -17.01 5.31 -31.71
N ASN A 286 -16.76 5.42 -30.41
CA ASN A 286 -17.67 6.07 -29.49
C ASN A 286 -16.91 7.16 -28.75
N ASP A 287 -17.21 8.42 -29.10
CA ASP A 287 -16.60 9.63 -28.56
C ASP A 287 -17.12 10.01 -27.15
N THR A 288 -18.02 9.21 -26.58
CA THR A 288 -18.58 9.48 -25.27
C THR A 288 -17.52 9.28 -24.20
N ALA A 289 -16.97 10.38 -23.71
CA ALA A 289 -16.06 10.39 -22.57
C ALA A 289 -16.81 9.94 -21.30
N VAL A 290 -16.27 8.91 -20.64
CA VAL A 290 -16.72 8.52 -19.30
C VAL A 290 -15.81 9.20 -18.28
N THR A 291 -16.40 9.93 -17.34
CA THR A 291 -15.68 10.50 -16.20
C THR A 291 -15.82 9.61 -14.98
N VAL A 292 -14.70 9.39 -14.29
CA VAL A 292 -14.67 8.69 -13.00
C VAL A 292 -14.03 9.59 -11.95
N ALA A 293 -14.78 9.88 -10.89
CA ALA A 293 -14.34 10.77 -9.83
C ALA A 293 -13.37 10.10 -8.86
N TRP A 294 -12.46 10.90 -8.30
CA TRP A 294 -11.58 10.48 -7.21
C TRP A 294 -12.36 10.37 -5.90
N VAL A 295 -12.21 9.24 -5.22
CA VAL A 295 -12.80 9.01 -3.89
C VAL A 295 -11.79 9.45 -2.83
N ALA A 296 -12.18 10.42 -2.00
CA ALA A 296 -11.38 10.85 -0.85
C ALA A 296 -11.37 9.77 0.24
N GLY A 297 -10.18 9.43 0.70
CA GLY A 297 -9.91 8.52 1.81
C GLY A 297 -9.39 9.28 3.03
N GLU A 298 -8.38 8.70 3.69
CA GLU A 298 -7.82 9.22 4.94
C GLU A 298 -7.07 10.54 4.76
N VAL A 299 -7.16 11.39 5.79
CA VAL A 299 -6.45 12.67 5.88
C VAL A 299 -5.24 12.50 6.78
N CYS A 300 -4.09 12.95 6.30
CA CYS A 300 -2.83 12.91 7.00
C CYS A 300 -2.21 14.30 7.03
N LYS A 301 -1.36 14.60 8.00
CA LYS A 301 -0.74 15.90 8.20
C LYS A 301 0.76 15.81 7.93
N ALA A 302 1.35 16.86 7.38
CA ALA A 302 2.80 17.07 7.36
C ALA A 302 3.12 18.39 8.04
N SER A 303 4.18 18.42 8.84
CA SER A 303 4.68 19.64 9.47
C SER A 303 5.97 20.12 8.78
N THR A 304 6.63 21.10 9.36
CA THR A 304 7.92 21.61 8.89
C THR A 304 8.94 21.56 10.02
N ALA A 305 10.11 21.00 9.75
CA ALA A 305 11.23 20.99 10.68
C ALA A 305 12.27 22.06 10.31
N GLU A 306 12.81 22.77 11.31
CA GLU A 306 13.89 23.74 11.12
C GLU A 306 15.25 23.05 11.27
N TYR A 307 16.15 23.32 10.32
CA TYR A 307 17.55 22.88 10.34
C TYR A 307 18.48 24.08 10.36
N ARG A 308 19.65 23.93 11.00
CA ARG A 308 20.72 24.93 11.06
C ARG A 308 22.06 24.37 10.60
N ILE A 309 22.82 25.18 9.87
CA ILE A 309 24.20 24.87 9.47
C ILE A 309 25.09 26.04 9.86
N GLN A 310 26.26 25.73 10.43
CA GLN A 310 27.27 26.73 10.80
C GLN A 310 28.42 26.63 9.80
N LEU A 311 28.68 27.73 9.11
CA LEU A 311 29.73 27.82 8.09
C LEU A 311 30.70 28.95 8.43
N GLU A 312 31.95 28.75 8.07
CA GLU A 312 32.96 29.81 8.06
C GLU A 312 32.65 30.77 6.91
N ASP A 313 32.56 32.06 7.21
CA ASP A 313 32.47 33.11 6.20
C ASP A 313 33.88 33.61 5.92
N ALA A 314 34.55 32.94 4.97
CA ALA A 314 35.99 33.11 4.71
C ALA A 314 36.39 34.56 4.38
N ASP A 315 35.45 35.41 3.92
CA ASP A 315 35.74 36.80 3.57
C ASP A 315 34.78 37.84 4.19
N CYS A 316 33.77 37.46 4.98
CA CYS A 316 32.71 38.39 5.45
C CYS A 316 31.95 39.13 4.32
N ASP A 317 32.08 38.67 3.07
CA ASP A 317 31.64 39.36 1.85
C ASP A 317 30.16 39.16 1.51
N GLY A 318 29.44 38.29 2.24
CA GLY A 318 27.99 38.08 2.05
C GLY A 318 27.59 37.14 0.91
N ASP A 319 28.55 36.58 0.17
CA ASP A 319 28.30 35.69 -0.99
C ASP A 319 27.94 34.23 -0.61
N THR A 320 28.20 33.84 0.63
CA THR A 320 27.96 32.48 1.14
C THR A 320 26.48 32.10 1.14
N LEU A 321 25.57 33.05 1.38
CA LEU A 321 24.11 32.80 1.28
C LEU A 321 23.67 32.51 -0.16
N VAL A 322 24.25 33.20 -1.14
CA VAL A 322 23.92 33.03 -2.56
C VAL A 322 24.39 31.66 -3.05
N LYS A 323 25.61 31.27 -2.68
CA LYS A 323 26.17 29.94 -2.97
C LYS A 323 25.35 28.82 -2.33
N LEU A 324 24.95 29.00 -1.07
CA LEU A 324 24.13 28.03 -0.34
C LEU A 324 22.73 27.92 -0.96
N GLN A 325 22.10 29.04 -1.34
CA GLN A 325 20.79 29.05 -2.01
C GLN A 325 20.84 28.43 -3.42
N ALA A 326 21.96 28.57 -4.13
CA ALA A 326 22.18 27.91 -5.42
C ALA A 326 22.39 26.39 -5.29
N ALA A 327 22.98 25.92 -4.18
CA ALA A 327 23.14 24.50 -3.91
C ALA A 327 21.82 23.79 -3.54
N TYR A 328 20.89 24.51 -2.90
CA TYR A 328 19.56 23.98 -2.54
C TYR A 328 18.43 24.84 -3.13
N PRO A 329 18.19 24.77 -4.46
CA PRO A 329 17.20 25.61 -5.12
C PRO A 329 15.76 25.37 -4.64
N ASN A 330 15.49 24.19 -4.07
CA ASN A 330 14.17 23.80 -3.57
C ASN A 330 13.91 24.22 -2.12
N LEU A 331 14.88 24.83 -1.42
CA LEU A 331 14.79 25.22 -0.02
C LEU A 331 14.93 26.74 0.12
N VAL A 332 14.21 27.35 1.07
CA VAL A 332 14.41 28.76 1.41
C VAL A 332 15.41 28.84 2.55
N ILE A 333 16.54 29.52 2.31
CA ILE A 333 17.63 29.64 3.30
C ILE A 333 17.74 31.07 3.80
N SER A 334 17.86 31.24 5.12
CA SER A 334 18.01 32.55 5.77
C SER A 334 19.11 32.54 6.82
N VAL A 335 19.65 33.71 7.17
CA VAL A 335 20.66 33.83 8.22
C VAL A 335 19.95 33.78 9.58
N ALA A 336 20.33 32.82 10.42
CA ALA A 336 19.79 32.65 11.77
C ALA A 336 20.57 33.47 12.79
N GLN A 337 21.91 33.44 12.72
CA GLN A 337 22.81 34.21 13.58
C GLN A 337 24.13 34.50 12.83
N GLY A 338 24.68 35.69 13.00
CA GLY A 338 25.96 36.07 12.41
C GLY A 338 26.36 37.48 12.83
N GLY A 339 27.65 37.68 13.11
CA GLY A 339 28.18 38.97 13.53
C GLY A 339 27.85 40.07 12.51
N SER A 340 27.24 41.16 12.99
CA SER A 340 27.07 42.37 12.20
C SER A 340 28.46 42.98 11.92
N PRO A 341 28.69 43.62 10.75
CA PRO A 341 29.93 44.36 10.50
C PRO A 341 30.20 45.52 11.48
N ALA A 342 29.25 45.84 12.38
CA ALA A 342 29.26 47.07 13.17
C ALA A 342 29.25 46.89 14.70
N ALA A 343 29.35 45.68 15.26
CA ALA A 343 29.53 45.53 16.70
C ALA A 343 30.19 44.18 17.03
N ASP A 344 31.35 44.27 17.68
CA ASP A 344 32.04 43.26 18.48
C ASP A 344 31.86 41.79 18.08
N ILE A 345 32.95 41.25 17.51
CA ILE A 345 33.15 39.85 17.12
C ILE A 345 32.83 38.92 18.30
N ALA A 346 31.60 38.41 18.32
CA ALA A 346 31.24 37.21 19.05
C ALA A 346 30.94 36.12 18.00
N GLY A 347 31.96 35.36 17.60
CA GLY A 347 31.77 34.20 16.70
C GLY A 347 32.83 33.96 15.62
N GLY A 348 33.94 34.73 15.57
CA GLY A 348 35.10 34.39 14.72
C GLY A 348 34.81 34.20 13.22
N CYS A 349 34.09 35.14 12.59
CA CYS A 349 33.71 35.08 11.17
C CYS A 349 32.86 33.87 10.76
N GLN A 350 32.11 33.27 11.68
CA GLN A 350 31.15 32.21 11.36
C GLN A 350 29.72 32.75 11.29
N LYS A 351 28.92 32.19 10.37
CA LYS A 351 27.48 32.47 10.24
C LYS A 351 26.69 31.18 10.36
N VAL A 352 25.57 31.25 11.07
CA VAL A 352 24.59 30.17 11.18
C VAL A 352 23.45 30.48 10.24
N TYR A 353 23.21 29.58 9.30
CA TYR A 353 22.07 29.63 8.37
C TYR A 353 20.98 28.68 8.86
N LYS A 354 19.72 29.00 8.54
CA LYS A 354 18.56 28.15 8.82
C LYS A 354 17.74 27.91 7.55
N THR A 355 17.11 26.75 7.51
CA THR A 355 16.14 26.37 6.47
C THR A 355 15.03 25.51 7.08
N THR A 356 13.90 25.40 6.39
CA THR A 356 12.77 24.58 6.80
C THR A 356 12.51 23.49 5.77
N VAL A 357 12.39 22.25 6.24
CA VAL A 357 12.10 21.07 5.42
C VAL A 357 10.73 20.53 5.80
N VAL A 358 9.91 20.15 4.81
CA VAL A 358 8.62 19.49 5.05
C VAL A 358 8.89 18.08 5.58
N THR A 359 8.21 17.71 6.66
CA THR A 359 8.39 16.40 7.30
C THR A 359 7.66 15.30 6.55
N ASP A 360 7.82 14.06 7.00
CA ASP A 360 6.97 12.96 6.61
C ASP A 360 5.48 13.25 6.91
N ILE A 361 4.64 12.52 6.19
CA ILE A 361 3.19 12.60 6.31
C ILE A 361 2.75 11.61 7.38
N VAL A 362 2.19 12.12 8.47
CA VAL A 362 1.68 11.36 9.60
C VAL A 362 0.16 11.41 9.56
N CYS A 363 -0.50 10.27 9.51
CA CYS A 363 -1.97 10.20 9.50
C CYS A 363 -2.55 10.41 10.90
N ASP A 364 -3.72 11.05 10.98
CA ASP A 364 -4.35 11.34 12.27
C ASP A 364 -4.60 10.02 13.04
N GLU A 365 -4.02 9.93 14.23
CA GLU A 365 -4.41 8.93 15.23
C GLU A 365 -5.59 9.46 16.04
N CYS A 366 -6.31 8.57 16.73
CA CYS A 366 -7.48 8.94 17.53
C CYS A 366 -7.21 9.97 18.64
N ASP A 367 -5.96 10.28 19.00
CA ASP A 367 -5.61 11.24 20.05
C ASP A 367 -4.23 11.91 19.86
N ASP A 368 -4.13 13.21 20.18
CA ASP A 368 -2.94 14.07 20.00
C ASP A 368 -1.82 13.77 21.01
N ILE A 369 -2.11 13.09 22.11
CA ILE A 369 -1.14 12.65 23.15
C ILE A 369 -0.13 11.61 22.62
N PHE A 370 -0.41 10.96 21.50
CA PHE A 370 0.53 10.05 20.85
C PHE A 370 1.42 10.84 19.90
N VAL A 371 2.63 11.17 20.36
CA VAL A 371 3.62 11.85 19.54
C VAL A 371 4.23 10.83 18.58
N GLN A 372 3.62 10.69 17.40
CA GLN A 372 4.36 10.22 16.25
C GLN A 372 5.26 11.38 15.80
N ALA A 373 6.53 11.33 16.22
CA ALA A 373 7.49 12.35 15.84
C ALA A 373 7.57 12.44 14.31
N PHE A 374 7.20 13.60 13.78
CA PHE A 374 7.43 13.94 12.39
C PHE A 374 8.92 13.74 12.06
N LYS A 375 9.20 12.81 11.16
CA LYS A 375 10.54 12.56 10.65
C LYS A 375 10.83 13.56 9.55
N SER A 376 12.03 14.10 9.59
CA SER A 376 12.58 14.89 8.50
C SER A 376 14.00 14.40 8.26
N GLU A 377 14.38 14.35 6.99
CA GLU A 377 15.75 14.10 6.61
C GLU A 377 16.47 15.44 6.51
N ALA A 378 17.68 15.49 7.07
CA ALA A 378 18.53 16.66 6.93
C ALA A 378 18.82 16.91 5.44
N PRO A 379 18.88 18.17 4.98
CA PRO A 379 19.39 18.46 3.65
C PRO A 379 20.79 17.86 3.46
N ALA A 380 21.15 17.55 2.22
CA ALA A 380 22.50 17.07 1.88
C ALA A 380 23.58 17.97 2.49
N ASP A 381 24.71 17.40 2.87
CA ASP A 381 25.82 18.16 3.46
C ASP A 381 26.34 19.24 2.49
N TYR A 382 26.69 20.40 3.03
CA TYR A 382 27.33 21.47 2.27
C TYR A 382 28.78 21.58 2.69
N ASP A 383 29.70 21.31 1.76
CA ASP A 383 31.15 21.44 1.99
C ASP A 383 31.63 20.75 3.29
N PHE A 384 31.22 19.48 3.46
CA PHE A 384 31.51 18.65 4.65
C PHE A 384 30.87 19.10 5.97
N HIS A 385 30.05 20.15 5.95
CA HIS A 385 29.24 20.57 7.09
C HIS A 385 27.81 20.02 6.98
N SER A 386 27.36 19.32 8.02
CA SER A 386 26.02 18.76 8.08
C SER A 386 25.02 19.72 8.73
N TRP A 387 23.78 19.65 8.25
CA TRP A 387 22.66 20.36 8.85
C TRP A 387 22.23 19.69 10.16
N LYS A 388 22.09 20.48 11.23
CA LYS A 388 21.59 20.01 12.53
C LYS A 388 20.14 20.42 12.72
N LYS A 389 19.29 19.47 13.10
CA LYS A 389 17.89 19.75 13.44
C LYS A 389 17.81 20.63 14.67
N VAL A 390 16.89 21.59 14.67
CA VAL A 390 16.60 22.40 15.85
C VAL A 390 15.59 21.64 16.69
N GLU A 391 16.03 21.11 17.82
CA GLU A 391 15.14 20.43 18.77
C GLU A 391 14.23 21.44 19.48
N ALA A 392 13.00 21.01 19.77
CA ALA A 392 12.05 21.81 20.54
C ALA A 392 12.54 21.95 21.98
N THR A 393 12.28 23.11 22.60
CA THR A 393 12.61 23.31 24.03
C THR A 393 11.78 22.34 24.87
N PRO A 394 12.40 21.48 25.69
CA PRO A 394 11.68 20.54 26.52
C PRO A 394 10.88 21.28 27.60
N ASN A 395 9.71 20.76 27.96
CA ASN A 395 8.90 21.28 29.05
C ASN A 395 9.02 20.36 30.26
N ALA A 396 9.44 20.94 31.39
CA ALA A 396 9.64 20.21 32.64
C ALA A 396 8.34 19.66 33.27
N ASN A 397 7.16 20.06 32.78
CA ASN A 397 5.87 19.56 33.25
C ASN A 397 5.29 18.42 32.39
N SER A 398 5.96 18.03 31.31
CA SER A 398 5.49 17.01 30.38
C SER A 398 5.60 15.62 31.01
N LYS A 399 4.47 14.90 31.10
CA LYS A 399 4.41 13.52 31.56
C LYS A 399 4.63 12.58 30.40
N MET A 400 5.56 11.66 30.57
CA MET A 400 6.09 10.86 29.47
C MET A 400 5.77 9.37 29.59
N GLY A 401 5.58 8.73 28.44
CA GLY A 401 5.42 7.30 28.27
C GLY A 401 5.94 6.83 26.91
N ILE A 402 5.99 5.51 26.72
CA ILE A 402 6.36 4.87 25.45
C ILE A 402 5.25 3.90 25.07
N ARG A 403 4.64 4.10 23.90
CA ARG A 403 3.69 3.17 23.29
C ARG A 403 4.41 2.26 22.32
N LEU A 404 4.17 0.96 22.45
CA LEU A 404 4.74 -0.11 21.65
C LEU A 404 3.61 -0.87 20.99
N THR A 405 3.57 -0.85 19.65
CA THR A 405 2.51 -1.52 18.87
C THR A 405 3.13 -2.54 17.91
N GLY A 406 2.63 -3.77 17.90
CA GLY A 406 3.13 -4.82 17.01
C GLY A 406 2.77 -4.53 15.55
N LYS A 407 3.73 -4.68 14.63
CA LYS A 407 3.46 -4.53 13.19
C LYS A 407 2.85 -5.80 12.58
N PRO A 408 1.98 -5.66 11.56
CA PRO A 408 1.47 -6.80 10.81
C PRO A 408 2.59 -7.46 10.01
N PHE A 409 2.56 -8.79 9.94
CA PHE A 409 3.40 -9.62 9.09
C PHE A 409 2.49 -10.43 8.16
N ILE A 410 2.35 -9.93 6.94
CA ILE A 410 1.47 -10.51 5.92
C ILE A 410 2.34 -10.95 4.74
N MET A 411 2.33 -12.24 4.48
CA MET A 411 2.90 -12.84 3.28
C MET A 411 1.85 -13.72 2.64
N THR A 412 1.34 -13.30 1.49
CA THR A 412 0.29 -14.04 0.76
C THR A 412 0.86 -14.51 -0.57
N PRO A 413 0.85 -15.82 -0.86
CA PRO A 413 1.23 -16.30 -2.18
C PRO A 413 0.19 -15.91 -3.23
N VAL A 414 0.56 -15.96 -4.50
CA VAL A 414 -0.38 -15.99 -5.62
C VAL A 414 -0.49 -17.43 -6.12
N GLU A 415 -1.50 -17.77 -6.95
CA GLU A 415 -1.67 -19.17 -7.43
C GLU A 415 -0.42 -19.73 -8.12
N ALA A 416 0.34 -18.86 -8.78
CA ALA A 416 1.64 -19.20 -9.38
C ALA A 416 2.72 -19.59 -8.37
N THR A 417 2.69 -19.00 -7.18
CA THR A 417 3.71 -19.18 -6.13
C THR A 417 3.18 -19.89 -4.89
N ARG A 418 1.94 -20.41 -4.93
CA ARG A 418 1.26 -21.13 -3.83
C ARG A 418 2.09 -22.27 -3.27
N ASP A 419 2.84 -22.96 -4.12
CA ASP A 419 3.65 -24.12 -3.75
C ASP A 419 5.06 -23.75 -3.24
N SER A 420 5.50 -22.52 -3.49
CA SER A 420 6.86 -22.06 -3.19
C SER A 420 6.93 -21.05 -2.03
N ILE A 421 5.86 -20.29 -1.82
CA ILE A 421 5.80 -19.22 -0.82
C ILE A 421 4.76 -19.61 0.24
N PRO A 422 5.16 -19.72 1.52
CA PRO A 422 4.20 -19.99 2.58
C PRO A 422 3.28 -18.78 2.83
N PHE A 423 2.10 -19.05 3.36
CA PHE A 423 1.16 -18.02 3.80
C PHE A 423 1.38 -17.68 5.26
N TYR A 424 1.52 -16.39 5.56
CA TYR A 424 1.49 -15.85 6.91
C TYR A 424 0.55 -14.65 6.95
N GLU A 425 -0.32 -14.63 7.95
CA GLU A 425 -1.12 -13.45 8.31
C GLU A 425 -1.12 -13.40 9.84
N THR A 426 -0.06 -12.82 10.40
CA THR A 426 0.13 -12.72 11.85
C THR A 426 0.76 -11.38 12.22
N SER A 427 1.05 -11.14 13.50
CA SER A 427 1.74 -9.94 13.95
C SER A 427 2.80 -10.26 14.99
N THR A 428 3.68 -9.29 15.25
CA THR A 428 4.65 -9.36 16.34
C THR A 428 3.94 -9.31 17.69
N GLU A 429 4.33 -10.19 18.61
CA GLU A 429 3.97 -10.17 20.02
C GLU A 429 5.00 -9.39 20.83
N ILE A 430 4.53 -8.66 21.83
CA ILE A 430 5.38 -7.78 22.63
C ILE A 430 5.24 -8.13 24.10
N LYS A 431 6.37 -8.26 24.78
CA LYS A 431 6.47 -8.40 26.24
C LYS A 431 7.46 -7.37 26.75
N VAL A 432 7.05 -6.64 27.78
CA VAL A 432 7.90 -5.64 28.43
C VAL A 432 8.20 -6.11 29.85
N ALA A 433 9.47 -5.99 30.26
CA ALA A 433 9.92 -6.15 31.62
C ALA A 433 10.93 -5.03 31.95
N GLY A 434 11.11 -4.68 33.22
CA GLY A 434 12.01 -3.60 33.62
C GLY A 434 11.52 -2.86 34.86
N GLY A 435 12.08 -1.68 35.12
CA GLY A 435 11.64 -0.82 36.22
C GLY A 435 12.33 -1.08 37.56
N TYR A 436 13.55 -1.60 37.52
CA TYR A 436 14.42 -1.68 38.69
C TYR A 436 15.66 -0.81 38.48
N ILE A 437 16.20 -0.25 39.57
CA ILE A 437 17.39 0.61 39.57
C ILE A 437 18.64 -0.29 39.53
N GLU A 438 19.62 0.00 38.66
CA GLU A 438 20.85 -0.81 38.54
C GLU A 438 21.93 -0.44 39.56
N GLU A 439 22.05 0.84 39.90
CA GLU A 439 23.06 1.30 40.86
C GLU A 439 22.54 1.25 42.30
N VAL A 440 22.99 0.23 43.03
CA VAL A 440 22.75 0.07 44.48
C VAL A 440 23.84 0.82 45.27
N ASN A 441 24.03 2.12 45.03
CA ASN A 441 24.99 2.92 45.81
C ASN A 441 24.37 4.16 46.47
N SER A 442 23.27 3.97 47.16
CA SER A 442 22.96 4.72 48.36
C SER A 442 21.90 3.95 49.14
N SER A 443 22.10 3.88 50.46
CA SER A 443 21.21 3.33 51.50
C SER A 443 19.83 2.82 51.06
N PHE A 444 19.50 1.61 51.51
CA PHE A 444 18.23 0.87 51.50
C PHE A 444 16.90 1.63 51.79
N ASP A 445 16.85 2.96 51.76
CA ASP A 445 15.80 3.80 52.33
C ASP A 445 14.73 4.31 51.35
N LYS A 446 14.68 3.83 50.09
CA LYS A 446 13.50 4.08 49.22
C LYS A 446 12.96 2.88 48.46
N GLN A 447 13.62 1.72 48.50
CA GLN A 447 13.27 0.60 47.61
C GLN A 447 12.55 -0.57 48.27
N TYR A 448 12.40 -0.59 49.60
CA TYR A 448 11.62 -1.62 50.27
C TYR A 448 10.78 -1.03 51.41
N VAL A 449 9.47 -0.99 51.16
CA VAL A 449 8.41 -1.16 52.17
C VAL A 449 8.31 -0.05 53.22
N ASP A 450 7.34 0.86 53.04
CA ASP A 450 6.67 1.43 54.20
C ASP A 450 5.91 0.29 54.91
N CYS A 451 6.46 -0.23 56.01
CA CYS A 451 5.83 -1.26 56.84
C CYS A 451 4.51 -0.80 57.49
N SER A 452 4.08 0.45 57.28
CA SER A 452 2.82 0.99 57.79
C SER A 452 1.71 1.09 56.73
N ALA A 453 2.00 0.82 55.45
CA ALA A 453 1.02 0.85 54.35
C ALA A 453 0.81 -0.54 53.72
N PRO A 454 -0.40 -0.87 53.23
CA PRO A 454 -0.68 -2.17 52.61
C PRO A 454 0.12 -2.36 51.31
N PHE A 455 1.23 -3.10 51.40
CA PHE A 455 1.94 -3.85 50.34
C PHE A 455 1.71 -3.35 48.89
N THR A 456 2.09 -2.12 48.56
CA THR A 456 2.16 -1.61 47.19
C THR A 456 3.60 -1.72 46.68
N PRO A 457 3.89 -2.58 45.68
CA PRO A 457 5.17 -2.54 44.97
C PRO A 457 5.39 -1.13 44.39
N ILE A 458 6.57 -0.55 44.59
CA ILE A 458 6.98 0.66 43.88
C ILE A 458 7.54 0.17 42.54
N ASP A 459 6.65 -0.13 41.60
CA ASP A 459 7.03 -0.37 40.22
C ASP A 459 7.42 0.99 39.61
N LEU A 460 8.69 1.21 39.25
CA LEU A 460 9.09 2.48 38.59
C LEU A 460 8.30 2.68 37.28
N PHE A 461 7.88 1.59 36.62
CA PHE A 461 7.15 1.63 35.36
C PHE A 461 5.84 0.87 35.45
N LYS A 462 4.73 1.56 35.20
CA LYS A 462 3.43 0.92 35.00
C LYS A 462 3.29 0.53 33.52
N VAL A 463 2.96 -0.73 33.26
CA VAL A 463 2.68 -1.23 31.91
C VAL A 463 1.18 -1.43 31.75
N THR A 464 0.57 -0.66 30.86
CA THR A 464 -0.85 -0.75 30.50
C THR A 464 -0.98 -1.44 29.15
N ARG A 465 -1.69 -2.58 29.09
CA ARG A 465 -1.96 -3.28 27.83
C ARG A 465 -3.32 -2.85 27.28
N LEU A 466 -3.33 -2.26 26.09
CA LEU A 466 -4.53 -1.79 25.40
C LEU A 466 -5.18 -2.90 24.58
N SER A 467 -4.38 -3.67 23.84
CA SER A 467 -4.87 -4.78 23.03
C SER A 467 -3.94 -5.98 23.05
N ARG A 468 -4.50 -7.12 22.66
CA ARG A 468 -3.78 -8.38 22.49
C ARG A 468 -3.83 -8.80 21.04
N LYS A 469 -2.70 -9.32 20.55
CA LYS A 469 -2.59 -10.00 19.27
C LYS A 469 -3.70 -11.04 19.10
N GLN A 470 -4.46 -10.91 18.03
CA GLN A 470 -5.45 -11.88 17.58
C GLN A 470 -5.40 -11.95 16.06
N ASP A 471 -5.07 -13.13 15.54
CA ASP A 471 -5.04 -13.38 14.09
C ASP A 471 -6.47 -13.68 13.57
N ARG A 472 -6.68 -13.47 12.27
CA ARG A 472 -7.98 -13.70 11.63
C ARG A 472 -8.20 -15.21 11.42
N ASP A 473 -9.42 -15.66 11.69
CA ASP A 473 -9.79 -17.07 11.56
C ASP A 473 -10.47 -17.37 10.21
N GLY A 474 -10.47 -18.62 9.78
CA GLY A 474 -11.28 -19.07 8.64
C GLY A 474 -10.83 -18.54 7.28
N LEU A 475 -9.54 -18.23 7.12
CA LEU A 475 -8.94 -17.74 5.88
C LEU A 475 -8.93 -18.84 4.79
N GLY A 476 -9.16 -18.45 3.54
CA GLY A 476 -9.24 -19.37 2.41
C GLY A 476 -7.99 -20.23 2.23
N TYR A 477 -6.80 -19.70 2.54
CA TYR A 477 -5.55 -20.47 2.46
C TYR A 477 -5.56 -21.73 3.35
N HIS A 478 -6.15 -21.64 4.55
CA HIS A 478 -6.22 -22.78 5.47
C HIS A 478 -7.19 -23.89 5.00
N LEU A 479 -8.02 -23.60 4.00
CA LEU A 479 -9.02 -24.52 3.46
C LEU A 479 -8.54 -25.25 2.19
N LEU A 480 -7.36 -24.90 1.67
CA LEU A 480 -6.80 -25.49 0.44
C LEU A 480 -6.61 -27.01 0.53
N GLN A 481 -6.32 -27.53 1.72
CA GLN A 481 -6.20 -28.98 1.91
C GLN A 481 -7.55 -29.69 1.66
N TRP A 482 -8.67 -29.06 2.04
CA TRP A 482 -10.00 -29.61 1.79
C TRP A 482 -10.39 -29.49 0.31
N GLU A 483 -9.99 -28.41 -0.36
CA GLU A 483 -10.16 -28.27 -1.80
C GLU A 483 -9.39 -29.37 -2.56
N ASP A 484 -8.10 -29.57 -2.25
CA ASP A 484 -7.27 -30.60 -2.88
C ASP A 484 -7.83 -32.02 -2.61
N ALA A 485 -8.33 -32.28 -1.39
CA ALA A 485 -8.97 -33.54 -1.04
C ALA A 485 -10.29 -33.76 -1.81
N SER A 486 -11.10 -32.70 -1.97
CA SER A 486 -12.35 -32.77 -2.74
C SER A 486 -12.08 -33.09 -4.22
N ARG A 487 -11.03 -32.50 -4.80
CA ARG A 487 -10.62 -32.74 -6.17
C ARG A 487 -10.25 -34.19 -6.38
N TYR A 488 -9.45 -34.75 -5.48
CA TYR A 488 -9.10 -36.17 -5.52
C TYR A 488 -10.34 -37.06 -5.43
N TYR A 489 -11.30 -36.75 -4.55
CA TYR A 489 -12.53 -37.53 -4.39
C TYR A 489 -13.42 -37.50 -5.64
N PHE A 490 -13.67 -36.33 -6.24
CA PHE A 490 -14.60 -36.19 -7.37
C PHE A 490 -14.00 -36.49 -8.74
N THR A 491 -12.72 -36.15 -8.94
CA THR A 491 -12.05 -36.29 -10.25
C THR A 491 -11.09 -37.46 -10.32
N GLY A 492 -10.68 -38.02 -9.18
CA GLY A 492 -9.68 -39.10 -9.11
C GLY A 492 -8.25 -38.65 -9.43
N THR A 493 -8.01 -37.36 -9.64
CA THR A 493 -6.71 -36.80 -10.00
C THR A 493 -6.19 -35.86 -8.91
N HIS A 494 -4.90 -35.94 -8.63
CA HIS A 494 -4.20 -34.97 -7.79
C HIS A 494 -3.85 -33.72 -8.60
N ARG A 495 -3.80 -32.57 -7.92
CA ARG A 495 -3.22 -31.34 -8.48
C ARG A 495 -1.74 -31.54 -8.79
N HIS A 496 -1.26 -30.95 -9.87
CA HIS A 496 0.15 -30.94 -10.22
C HIS A 496 0.89 -29.81 -9.46
N PRO A 497 1.77 -30.13 -8.49
CA PRO A 497 2.53 -29.11 -7.78
C PRO A 497 3.58 -28.49 -8.71
N ASN A 498 3.82 -27.18 -8.56
CA ASN A 498 4.84 -26.42 -9.32
C ASN A 498 4.69 -26.46 -10.85
N ASN A 499 3.51 -26.80 -11.39
CA ASN A 499 3.26 -26.83 -12.83
C ASN A 499 2.11 -25.91 -13.21
N LEU A 500 2.45 -24.64 -13.45
CA LEU A 500 1.50 -23.59 -13.86
C LEU A 500 0.71 -23.95 -15.12
N PHE A 501 1.37 -24.57 -16.10
CA PHE A 501 0.72 -24.94 -17.35
C PHE A 501 -0.37 -25.99 -17.14
N ALA A 502 -0.07 -27.04 -16.35
CA ALA A 502 -1.06 -28.05 -16.01
C ALA A 502 -2.22 -27.46 -15.20
N LYS A 503 -1.93 -26.55 -14.25
CA LYS A 503 -2.96 -25.86 -13.46
C LYS A 503 -3.95 -25.10 -14.33
N GLN A 504 -3.46 -24.27 -15.24
CA GLN A 504 -4.32 -23.43 -16.08
C GLN A 504 -5.11 -24.27 -17.10
N PHE A 505 -4.47 -25.28 -17.70
CA PHE A 505 -5.11 -26.10 -18.73
C PHE A 505 -6.14 -27.09 -18.16
N LEU A 506 -5.88 -27.65 -16.97
CA LEU A 506 -6.75 -28.62 -16.31
C LEU A 506 -7.69 -27.97 -15.27
N GLY A 507 -7.72 -26.63 -15.19
CA GLY A 507 -8.55 -25.88 -14.24
C GLY A 507 -8.27 -26.25 -12.77
N GLU A 508 -6.99 -26.43 -12.42
CA GLU A 508 -6.53 -26.80 -11.07
C GLU A 508 -6.19 -25.61 -10.17
N GLU A 509 -6.58 -24.42 -10.60
CA GLU A 509 -6.47 -23.20 -9.81
C GLU A 509 -7.46 -23.23 -8.64
N SER A 510 -7.03 -22.67 -7.50
CA SER A 510 -7.90 -22.54 -6.33
C SER A 510 -9.09 -21.63 -6.66
N VAL A 511 -10.29 -22.06 -6.30
CA VAL A 511 -11.50 -21.21 -6.35
C VAL A 511 -11.56 -20.30 -5.12
N LEU A 512 -10.78 -20.61 -4.08
CA LEU A 512 -10.68 -19.84 -2.86
C LEU A 512 -9.65 -18.72 -3.00
N ASP A 513 -10.03 -17.53 -2.54
CA ASP A 513 -9.12 -16.42 -2.33
C ASP A 513 -8.44 -16.58 -0.96
N PHE A 514 -7.11 -16.51 -0.95
CA PHE A 514 -6.31 -16.80 0.24
C PHE A 514 -6.55 -15.83 1.41
N LYS A 515 -6.87 -14.56 1.13
CA LYS A 515 -7.04 -13.51 2.17
C LYS A 515 -8.47 -13.39 2.71
N LYS A 516 -9.43 -13.99 2.01
CA LYS A 516 -10.85 -13.89 2.36
C LYS A 516 -11.20 -14.91 3.43
N GLN A 517 -12.19 -14.55 4.24
CA GLN A 517 -12.73 -15.44 5.28
C GLN A 517 -13.93 -16.20 4.75
N TYR A 518 -14.06 -17.45 5.20
CA TYR A 518 -15.08 -18.37 4.74
C TYR A 518 -15.81 -19.03 5.90
N VAL A 519 -17.07 -19.37 5.65
CA VAL A 519 -17.88 -20.26 6.50
C VAL A 519 -17.83 -21.65 5.90
N SER A 520 -17.55 -22.66 6.71
CA SER A 520 -17.59 -24.06 6.29
C SER A 520 -18.76 -24.78 6.93
N TYR A 521 -19.58 -25.43 6.11
CA TYR A 521 -20.67 -26.30 6.52
C TYR A 521 -20.27 -27.76 6.31
N HIS A 522 -20.30 -28.55 7.37
CA HIS A 522 -19.91 -29.94 7.41
C HIS A 522 -21.15 -30.81 7.47
N ILE A 523 -21.34 -31.65 6.45
CA ILE A 523 -22.50 -32.54 6.31
C ILE A 523 -21.98 -33.98 6.43
N LEU A 524 -22.29 -34.63 7.54
CA LEU A 524 -21.88 -36.01 7.79
C LEU A 524 -22.91 -36.99 7.25
N ILE A 525 -22.48 -37.85 6.34
CA ILE A 525 -23.33 -38.82 5.66
C ILE A 525 -22.84 -40.24 5.98
N HIS A 526 -23.75 -41.09 6.46
CA HIS A 526 -23.48 -42.51 6.65
C HIS A 526 -24.19 -43.32 5.56
N ASP A 527 -23.45 -43.69 4.52
CA ASP A 527 -24.00 -44.54 3.46
C ASP A 527 -24.01 -46.01 3.89
N SER A 528 -25.20 -46.61 3.87
CA SER A 528 -25.41 -48.04 4.14
C SER A 528 -25.39 -48.92 2.87
N LYS A 529 -25.35 -48.32 1.67
CA LYS A 529 -25.52 -49.01 0.38
C LYS A 529 -24.44 -50.07 0.08
N TYR A 530 -23.23 -49.92 0.62
CA TYR A 530 -22.11 -50.85 0.38
C TYR A 530 -21.78 -51.75 1.58
N SER A 531 -22.61 -51.78 2.64
CA SER A 531 -22.37 -52.66 3.80
C SER A 531 -22.68 -54.12 3.44
N GLN A 532 -21.64 -54.95 3.29
CA GLN A 532 -21.73 -56.39 2.99
C GLN A 532 -21.84 -57.27 4.25
N GLY A 533 -22.01 -56.67 5.44
CA GLY A 533 -22.11 -57.38 6.72
C GLY A 533 -23.54 -57.68 7.16
N VAL A 534 -23.74 -58.72 7.97
CA VAL A 534 -25.05 -59.16 8.52
C VAL A 534 -25.77 -58.05 9.31
N GLY A 535 -25.05 -57.03 9.78
CA GLY A 535 -25.59 -55.86 10.47
C GLY A 535 -26.16 -54.76 9.57
N ARG A 536 -25.93 -54.77 8.24
CA ARG A 536 -26.36 -53.74 7.26
C ARG A 536 -26.04 -52.27 7.59
N THR A 537 -25.31 -52.00 8.67
CA THR A 537 -24.78 -50.68 8.99
C THR A 537 -23.31 -50.63 8.61
N SER A 538 -22.88 -49.54 8.01
CA SER A 538 -21.47 -49.20 7.84
C SER A 538 -21.18 -48.01 8.74
N ASP A 539 -20.20 -48.12 9.64
CA ASP A 539 -19.76 -46.99 10.46
C ASP A 539 -18.85 -46.03 9.67
N MET A 540 -18.60 -46.30 8.38
CA MET A 540 -17.86 -45.39 7.51
C MET A 540 -18.76 -44.23 7.08
N GLY A 541 -18.62 -43.10 7.77
CA GLY A 541 -19.23 -41.83 7.37
C GLY A 541 -18.33 -41.07 6.39
N THR A 542 -18.92 -40.42 5.39
CA THR A 542 -18.26 -39.43 4.52
C THR A 542 -18.73 -38.04 4.93
N GLU A 543 -17.79 -37.14 5.18
CA GLU A 543 -18.08 -35.73 5.48
C GLU A 543 -17.96 -34.89 4.21
N TYR A 544 -19.03 -34.19 3.85
CA TYR A 544 -19.02 -33.21 2.76
C TYR A 544 -18.89 -31.82 3.36
N ILE A 545 -17.84 -31.11 2.95
CA ILE A 545 -17.58 -29.74 3.42
C ILE A 545 -17.97 -28.77 2.30
N VAL A 546 -18.94 -27.91 2.58
CA VAL A 546 -19.37 -26.83 1.69
C VAL A 546 -18.83 -25.52 2.25
N VAL A 547 -18.03 -24.82 1.46
CA VAL A 547 -17.40 -23.56 1.86
C VAL A 547 -18.06 -22.40 1.14
N ALA A 548 -18.39 -21.33 1.86
CA ALA A 548 -18.96 -20.11 1.30
C ALA A 548 -18.25 -18.86 1.84
N GLU A 549 -18.02 -17.87 0.97
CA GLU A 549 -17.39 -16.59 1.35
C GLU A 549 -18.21 -15.90 2.45
N PHE A 550 -17.55 -15.43 3.49
CA PHE A 550 -18.20 -14.67 4.57
C PHE A 550 -18.87 -13.42 3.97
N GLY A 551 -20.11 -13.14 4.37
CA GLY A 551 -20.98 -12.15 3.71
C GLY A 551 -21.82 -12.67 2.53
N ARG A 552 -21.46 -13.79 1.89
CA ARG A 552 -22.26 -14.43 0.80
C ARG A 552 -22.87 -15.79 1.19
N HIS A 553 -22.64 -16.23 2.42
CA HIS A 553 -23.06 -17.55 2.91
C HIS A 553 -24.58 -17.72 3.12
N GLN A 554 -25.36 -16.64 3.21
CA GLN A 554 -26.79 -16.69 3.57
C GLN A 554 -27.64 -17.58 2.66
N ALA A 555 -27.40 -17.55 1.35
CA ALA A 555 -28.13 -18.38 0.39
C ALA A 555 -27.80 -19.88 0.56
N VAL A 556 -26.53 -20.18 0.84
CA VAL A 556 -26.04 -21.54 1.10
C VAL A 556 -26.60 -22.05 2.42
N GLU A 557 -26.59 -21.22 3.46
CA GLU A 557 -27.19 -21.53 4.77
C GLU A 557 -28.67 -21.84 4.66
N ALA A 558 -29.43 -21.04 3.90
CA ALA A 558 -30.84 -21.28 3.68
C ALA A 558 -31.11 -22.65 3.00
N TYR A 559 -30.24 -23.07 2.10
CA TYR A 559 -30.35 -24.38 1.46
C TYR A 559 -29.97 -25.53 2.42
N ILE A 560 -28.90 -25.36 3.19
CA ILE A 560 -28.45 -26.35 4.18
C ILE A 560 -29.47 -26.49 5.31
N ASN A 561 -30.12 -25.41 5.73
CA ASN A 561 -31.18 -25.46 6.72
C ASN A 561 -32.45 -26.15 6.21
N LYS A 562 -32.75 -26.07 4.91
CA LYS A 562 -33.81 -26.88 4.30
C LYS A 562 -33.44 -28.37 4.32
N LEU A 563 -32.18 -28.71 4.05
CA LEU A 563 -31.67 -30.09 4.14
C LEU A 563 -31.71 -30.59 5.60
N ALA A 564 -31.32 -29.77 6.56
CA ALA A 564 -31.38 -30.09 7.98
C ALA A 564 -32.82 -30.39 8.43
N ALA A 565 -33.77 -29.51 8.08
CA ALA A 565 -35.18 -29.71 8.38
C ALA A 565 -35.74 -30.99 7.73
N ALA A 566 -35.36 -31.28 6.47
CA ALA A 566 -35.80 -32.48 5.76
C ALA A 566 -35.21 -33.78 6.31
N SER A 567 -34.00 -33.74 6.89
CA SER A 567 -33.32 -34.88 7.52
C SER A 567 -33.62 -35.04 9.01
N GLY A 568 -34.40 -34.13 9.61
CA GLY A 568 -34.69 -34.13 11.05
C GLY A 568 -33.56 -33.60 11.93
N ASN A 569 -32.57 -32.94 11.35
CA ASN A 569 -31.45 -32.29 12.05
C ASN A 569 -31.81 -30.86 12.47
N SER A 570 -31.11 -30.35 13.48
CA SER A 570 -31.27 -28.96 13.93
C SER A 570 -30.72 -27.99 12.87
N ALA A 571 -31.37 -26.83 12.74
CA ALA A 571 -30.88 -25.77 11.87
C ALA A 571 -29.50 -25.29 12.35
N VAL A 572 -28.61 -25.03 11.39
CA VAL A 572 -27.32 -24.39 11.62
C VAL A 572 -27.49 -22.89 11.43
N GLY A 573 -26.97 -22.11 12.37
CA GLY A 573 -27.01 -20.66 12.33
C GLY A 573 -25.61 -20.08 12.46
N VAL A 574 -25.23 -19.22 11.52
CA VAL A 574 -24.08 -18.34 11.68
C VAL A 574 -24.58 -17.05 12.32
N THR A 575 -24.38 -16.89 13.63
CA THR A 575 -24.58 -15.61 14.30
C THR A 575 -23.42 -14.70 13.94
N ALA A 576 -23.69 -13.70 13.10
CA ALA A 576 -22.78 -12.58 12.85
C ALA A 576 -22.57 -11.76 14.13
#